data_AF-A0AA51QCP2-F1
#
_entry.id   AF-A0AA51QCP2-F1
#
_cell.length_a   1.000
_cell.length_b   1.000
_cell.length_c   1.000
_cell.angle_alpha   90.00
_cell.angle_beta   90.00
_cell.angle_gamma   90.00
#
_symmetry.space_group_name_H-M   'P 1'
#
loop_
_entity.id
_entity.type
_entity.pdbx_description
1 polymer ?
#
loop_
_entity_poly.entity_id
_entity_poly.type
_entity_poly.pdbx_seq_one_letter_code
_entity_poly.pdbx_strand_id
1 'polypeptide(L)'
;MILRKYMSLLGIGSAQIDLILEKEIYRPGESVSGYFLIKGGTIEQQIKRIDCNLVMKDQILDKETVIDTVAILSTSLIESEKLNKIGFTFQLPDSLAASTDKISYQFVTWLTFNKGVESRDLDIIQIVQ
;
A
#
# COMPACT_ATOMS: atom_id res chain seq x y z
N MET A 1 16.14 -19.48 16.31
CA MET A 1 16.23 -19.14 14.86
C MET A 1 15.21 -19.88 14.01
N ILE A 2 15.05 -21.21 14.15
CA ILE A 2 14.09 -21.98 13.32
C ILE A 2 12.62 -21.65 13.65
N LEU A 3 12.25 -21.60 14.94
CA LEU A 3 10.87 -21.33 15.36
C LEU A 3 10.36 -19.97 14.85
N ARG A 4 11.13 -18.90 15.03
CA ARG A 4 10.79 -17.55 14.54
C ARG A 4 10.60 -17.53 13.01
N LYS A 5 11.43 -18.26 12.27
CA LYS A 5 11.33 -18.38 10.82
C LYS A 5 10.05 -19.09 10.37
N TYR A 6 9.60 -20.12 11.08
CA TYR A 6 8.31 -20.76 10.78
C TYR A 6 7.12 -19.88 11.20
N MET A 7 7.23 -19.15 12.32
CA MET A 7 6.19 -18.22 12.76
C MET A 7 5.99 -17.06 11.78
N SER A 8 7.07 -16.52 11.19
CA SER A 8 6.95 -15.47 10.18
C SER A 8 6.32 -15.97 8.88
N LEU A 9 6.56 -17.23 8.49
CA LEU A 9 5.85 -17.87 7.38
C LEU A 9 4.35 -18.06 7.65
N LEU A 10 3.93 -18.03 8.91
CA LEU A 10 2.53 -18.06 9.34
C LEU A 10 1.96 -16.64 9.59
N GLY A 11 2.74 -15.59 9.32
CA GLY A 11 2.30 -14.20 9.45
C GLY A 11 2.67 -13.55 10.79
N ILE A 12 3.05 -14.35 11.80
CA ILE A 12 3.33 -13.86 13.15
C ILE A 12 4.70 -13.16 13.16
N GLY A 13 4.68 -11.84 13.42
CA GLY A 13 5.89 -11.02 13.42
C GLY A 13 6.47 -10.80 12.02
N SER A 14 5.60 -10.75 11.01
CA SER A 14 5.98 -10.37 9.64
C SER A 14 6.26 -8.88 9.54
N ALA A 15 7.01 -8.50 8.50
CA ALA A 15 7.20 -7.11 8.18
C ALA A 15 5.87 -6.45 7.80
N GLN A 16 5.72 -5.18 8.14
CA GLN A 16 4.53 -4.37 7.90
C GLN A 16 4.84 -3.26 6.90
N ILE A 17 3.85 -2.88 6.11
CA ILE A 17 3.88 -1.71 5.22
C ILE A 17 2.80 -0.73 5.66
N ASP A 18 3.09 0.55 5.47
CA ASP A 18 2.21 1.68 5.73
C ASP A 18 2.52 2.76 4.67
N LEU A 19 1.54 3.25 3.93
CA LEU A 19 1.70 4.28 2.92
C LEU A 19 1.43 5.66 3.55
N ILE A 20 2.50 6.41 3.76
CA ILE A 20 2.40 7.76 4.32
C ILE A 20 2.26 8.76 3.17
N LEU A 21 1.06 9.33 3.02
CA LEU A 21 0.77 10.41 2.09
C LEU A 21 1.11 11.78 2.70
N GLU A 22 1.51 12.73 1.86
CA GLU A 22 1.76 14.11 2.32
C GLU A 22 0.48 14.85 2.73
N LYS A 23 -0.66 14.45 2.14
CA LYS A 23 -2.00 14.95 2.44
C LYS A 23 -3.04 13.91 2.02
N GLU A 24 -4.29 14.15 2.40
CA GLU A 24 -5.42 13.23 2.12
C GLU A 24 -6.43 13.80 1.11
N ILE A 25 -6.33 15.10 0.77
CA ILE A 25 -7.28 15.78 -0.12
C ILE A 25 -6.58 16.20 -1.42
N TYR A 26 -7.14 15.76 -2.55
CA TYR A 26 -6.57 15.94 -3.88
C TYR A 26 -7.61 16.36 -4.91
N ARG A 27 -7.13 16.88 -6.04
CA ARG A 27 -7.94 17.12 -7.25
C ARG A 27 -7.67 16.06 -8.32
N PRO A 28 -8.61 15.80 -9.25
CA PRO A 28 -8.32 15.02 -10.46
C PRO A 28 -7.11 15.60 -11.19
N GLY A 29 -6.24 14.73 -11.72
CA GLY A 29 -5.01 15.17 -12.39
C GLY A 29 -3.90 15.65 -11.43
N GLU A 30 -4.09 15.60 -10.12
CA GLU A 30 -3.05 15.96 -9.16
C GLU A 30 -2.06 14.79 -8.92
N SER A 31 -0.80 15.14 -8.66
CA SER A 31 0.20 14.15 -8.24
C SER A 31 0.12 13.91 -6.74
N VAL A 32 -0.07 12.65 -6.36
CA VAL A 32 0.01 12.16 -4.99
C VAL A 32 1.48 11.83 -4.70
N SER A 33 2.02 12.39 -3.63
CA SER A 33 3.38 12.15 -3.16
C SER A 33 3.38 11.61 -1.74
N GLY A 34 4.34 10.74 -1.45
CA GLY A 34 4.46 10.09 -0.16
C GLY A 34 5.59 9.06 -0.13
N TYR A 35 5.51 8.13 0.81
CA TYR A 35 6.43 7.01 0.88
C TYR A 35 5.79 5.80 1.55
N PHE A 36 6.22 4.60 1.13
CA PHE A 36 5.98 3.38 1.87
C PHE A 36 6.95 3.29 3.03
N LEU A 37 6.42 3.28 4.25
CA LEU A 37 7.15 2.95 5.47
C LEU A 37 7.06 1.45 5.71
N ILE A 38 8.21 0.78 5.66
CA ILE A 38 8.29 -0.66 5.83
C ILE A 38 9.01 -0.96 7.13
N LYS A 39 8.31 -1.59 8.08
CA LYS A 39 8.88 -2.07 9.33
C LYS A 39 9.23 -3.54 9.18
N GLY A 40 10.51 -3.87 9.31
CA GLY A 40 10.99 -5.24 9.32
C GLY A 40 10.37 -6.06 10.45
N GLY A 41 10.10 -7.33 10.16
CA GLY A 41 9.55 -8.27 11.13
C GLY A 41 10.63 -8.86 12.04
N THR A 42 10.28 -9.98 12.67
CA THR A 42 11.14 -10.71 13.62
C THR A 42 12.33 -11.43 12.96
N ILE A 43 12.34 -11.52 11.64
CA ILE A 43 13.45 -12.01 10.82
C ILE A 43 13.65 -11.10 9.61
N GLU A 44 14.83 -11.16 9.00
CA GLU A 44 15.09 -10.52 7.71
C GLU A 44 14.25 -11.15 6.60
N GLN A 45 13.74 -10.33 5.69
CA GLN A 45 12.91 -10.76 4.57
C GLN A 45 13.24 -9.97 3.32
N GLN A 46 13.25 -10.63 2.16
CA GLN A 46 13.49 -9.98 0.88
C GLN A 46 12.16 -9.58 0.25
N ILE A 47 12.01 -8.28 -0.03
CA ILE A 47 10.86 -7.77 -0.80
C ILE A 47 10.95 -8.36 -2.20
N LYS A 48 9.79 -8.70 -2.75
CA LYS A 48 9.63 -9.07 -4.16
C LYS A 48 8.95 -7.94 -4.93
N ARG A 49 7.85 -7.42 -4.36
CA ARG A 49 7.02 -6.42 -5.02
C ARG A 49 6.19 -5.64 -4.00
N ILE A 50 5.93 -4.38 -4.33
CA ILE A 50 4.89 -3.56 -3.73
C ILE A 50 3.88 -3.25 -4.83
N ASP A 51 2.62 -3.61 -4.62
CA ASP A 51 1.51 -3.23 -5.50
C ASP A 51 0.63 -2.22 -4.75
N CYS A 52 0.37 -1.07 -5.34
CA CYS A 52 -0.48 -0.04 -4.76
C CYS A 52 -1.58 0.31 -5.77
N ASN A 53 -2.82 -0.02 -5.43
CA ASN A 53 -3.98 0.19 -6.29
C ASN A 53 -4.77 1.40 -5.80
N LEU A 54 -5.10 2.32 -6.70
CA LEU A 54 -6.18 3.27 -6.45
C LEU A 54 -7.51 2.55 -6.68
N VAL A 55 -8.31 2.42 -5.64
CA VAL A 55 -9.60 1.74 -5.67
C VAL A 55 -10.71 2.74 -5.41
N MET A 56 -11.71 2.73 -6.29
CA MET A 56 -12.97 3.41 -6.06
C MET A 56 -13.95 2.42 -5.43
N LYS A 57 -14.58 2.81 -4.32
CA LYS A 57 -15.66 2.06 -3.68
C LYS A 57 -16.98 2.78 -3.88
N ASP A 58 -17.94 2.07 -4.48
CA ASP A 58 -19.36 2.45 -4.52
C ASP A 58 -20.03 1.92 -3.24
N GLN A 59 -20.49 2.85 -2.39
CA GLN A 59 -21.09 2.55 -1.09
C GLN A 59 -22.54 2.03 -1.20
N ILE A 60 -23.23 2.29 -2.31
CA ILE A 60 -24.60 1.81 -2.52
C ILE A 60 -24.59 0.37 -2.99
N LEU A 61 -23.70 0.05 -3.92
CA LEU A 61 -23.58 -1.28 -4.53
C LEU A 61 -22.60 -2.19 -3.78
N ASP A 62 -21.90 -1.66 -2.76
CA ASP A 62 -20.77 -2.29 -2.06
C ASP A 62 -19.76 -2.91 -3.04
N LYS A 63 -19.45 -2.15 -4.10
CA LYS A 63 -18.59 -2.60 -5.20
C LYS A 63 -17.29 -1.82 -5.21
N GLU A 64 -16.18 -2.55 -5.20
CA GLU A 64 -14.85 -1.99 -5.42
C GLU A 64 -14.43 -2.12 -6.87
N THR A 65 -13.83 -1.06 -7.41
CA THR A 65 -13.26 -1.02 -8.77
C THR A 65 -11.85 -0.46 -8.70
N VAL A 66 -10.87 -1.24 -9.16
CA VAL A 66 -9.50 -0.75 -9.34
C VAL A 66 -9.51 0.24 -10.49
N ILE A 67 -9.10 1.47 -10.21
CA ILE A 67 -9.00 2.54 -11.19
C ILE A 67 -7.65 2.47 -11.91
N ASP A 68 -6.57 2.33 -11.14
CA ASP A 68 -5.22 2.22 -11.66
C ASP A 68 -4.29 1.59 -10.60
N THR A 69 -3.12 1.12 -11.03
CA THR A 69 -2.16 0.36 -10.23
C THR A 69 -0.73 0.84 -10.48
N VAL A 70 0.01 1.07 -9.39
CA VAL A 70 1.46 1.19 -9.41
C VAL A 70 2.09 -0.07 -8.83
N ALA A 71 3.04 -0.65 -9.55
CA ALA A 71 3.80 -1.81 -9.09
C ALA A 71 5.30 -1.47 -9.04
N ILE A 72 5.91 -1.65 -7.88
CA ILE A 72 7.34 -1.49 -7.64
C ILE A 72 7.96 -2.85 -7.42
N LEU A 73 8.76 -3.31 -8.37
CA LEU A 73 9.60 -4.49 -8.20
C LEU A 73 10.84 -4.11 -7.42
N SER A 74 11.17 -4.90 -6.39
CA SER A 74 12.34 -4.67 -5.58
C SER A 74 12.97 -6.00 -5.20
N THR A 75 14.28 -6.00 -4.99
CA THR A 75 15.05 -7.11 -4.42
C THR A 75 15.67 -6.73 -3.08
N SER A 76 15.27 -5.57 -2.53
CA SER A 76 15.77 -5.04 -1.27
C SER A 76 15.55 -6.02 -0.12
N LEU A 77 16.59 -6.18 0.70
CA LEU A 77 16.51 -6.93 1.95
C LEU A 77 16.04 -6.00 3.06
N ILE A 78 14.95 -6.36 3.72
CA ILE A 78 14.45 -5.67 4.90
C ILE A 78 15.01 -6.40 6.11
N GLU A 79 15.90 -5.70 6.83
CA GLU A 79 16.45 -6.17 8.08
C GLU A 79 15.38 -6.27 9.17
N SER A 80 15.57 -7.20 10.10
CA SER A 80 14.65 -7.42 11.22
C SER A 80 14.49 -6.17 12.08
N GLU A 81 13.25 -5.82 12.43
CA GLU A 81 12.87 -4.69 13.29
C GLU A 81 13.34 -3.29 12.82
N LYS A 82 13.91 -3.17 11.60
CA LYS A 82 14.35 -1.89 11.05
C LYS A 82 13.28 -1.23 10.19
N LEU A 83 13.28 0.10 10.19
CA LEU A 83 12.45 0.91 9.32
C LEU A 83 13.17 1.19 8.00
N ASN A 84 12.44 1.05 6.90
CA ASN A 84 12.88 1.41 5.56
C ASN A 84 11.83 2.30 4.90
N LYS A 85 12.28 3.23 4.05
CA LYS A 85 11.39 4.11 3.29
C LYS A 85 11.62 3.92 1.80
N ILE A 86 10.53 3.79 1.05
CA ILE A 86 10.55 3.75 -0.41
C ILE A 86 9.63 4.85 -0.90
N GLY A 87 10.16 5.78 -1.71
CA GLY A 87 9.38 6.90 -2.24
C GLY A 87 8.21 6.42 -3.09
N PHE A 88 7.09 7.13 -2.97
CA PHE A 88 5.87 6.87 -3.73
C PHE A 88 5.43 8.15 -4.43
N THR A 89 5.12 8.02 -5.72
CA THR A 89 4.47 9.06 -6.50
C THR A 89 3.45 8.40 -7.41
N PHE A 90 2.27 9.01 -7.49
CA PHE A 90 1.16 8.52 -8.28
C PHE A 90 0.45 9.69 -8.95
N GLN A 91 0.09 9.53 -10.22
CA GLN A 91 -0.61 10.55 -10.97
C GLN A 91 -2.09 10.21 -11.02
N LEU A 92 -2.94 11.01 -10.35
CA LEU A 92 -4.38 10.77 -10.36
C LEU A 92 -4.94 10.96 -11.79
N PRO A 93 -5.84 10.08 -12.26
CA PRO A 93 -6.52 10.29 -13.53
C PRO A 93 -7.37 11.57 -13.51
N ASP A 94 -7.41 12.28 -14.64
CA ASP A 94 -8.25 13.47 -14.81
C ASP A 94 -9.75 13.14 -14.77
N SER A 95 -10.12 11.89 -15.05
CA SER A 95 -11.49 11.42 -15.09
C SER A 95 -12.09 11.06 -13.73
N LEU A 96 -11.36 11.30 -12.62
CA LEU A 96 -11.87 10.99 -11.28
C LEU A 96 -13.07 11.88 -10.92
N ALA A 97 -14.12 11.26 -10.38
CA ALA A 97 -15.23 11.98 -9.80
C ALA A 97 -14.86 12.50 -8.41
N ALA A 98 -15.54 13.55 -7.95
CA ALA A 98 -15.42 13.99 -6.57
C ALA A 98 -15.92 12.90 -5.61
N SER A 99 -15.26 12.78 -4.45
CA SER A 99 -15.72 11.94 -3.37
C SER A 99 -17.06 12.45 -2.83
N THR A 100 -17.96 11.51 -2.54
CA THR A 100 -19.31 11.77 -2.02
C THR A 100 -19.64 10.74 -0.95
N ASP A 101 -20.85 10.81 -0.38
CA ASP A 101 -21.42 9.74 0.45
C ASP A 101 -21.54 8.40 -0.28
N LYS A 102 -21.57 8.43 -1.62
CA LYS A 102 -21.74 7.24 -2.48
C LYS A 102 -20.42 6.71 -3.03
N ILE A 103 -19.42 7.56 -3.20
CA ILE A 103 -18.15 7.22 -3.85
C ILE A 103 -17.00 7.64 -2.95
N SER A 104 -16.19 6.67 -2.55
CA SER A 104 -14.93 6.90 -1.83
C SER A 104 -13.75 6.33 -2.58
N TYR A 105 -12.57 6.90 -2.37
CA TYR A 105 -11.32 6.43 -2.96
C TYR A 105 -10.35 6.00 -1.86
N GLN A 106 -9.62 4.92 -2.12
CA GLN A 106 -8.59 4.44 -1.22
C GLN A 106 -7.43 3.86 -2.00
N PHE A 107 -6.22 4.04 -1.49
CA PHE A 107 -5.08 3.24 -1.89
C PHE A 107 -5.10 1.92 -1.14
N VAL A 108 -4.94 0.83 -1.88
CA VAL A 108 -4.77 -0.52 -1.32
C VAL A 108 -3.36 -0.97 -1.65
N THR A 109 -2.52 -1.04 -0.62
CA THR A 109 -1.11 -1.40 -0.77
C THR A 109 -0.88 -2.84 -0.33
N TRP A 110 -0.16 -3.60 -1.14
CA TRP A 110 0.28 -4.97 -0.87
C TRP A 110 1.80 -5.04 -0.94
N LEU A 111 2.41 -5.58 0.11
CA LEU A 111 3.83 -5.91 0.15
C LEU A 111 4.00 -7.42 0.09
N THR A 112 4.53 -7.90 -1.03
CA THR A 112 4.82 -9.32 -1.26
C THR A 112 6.31 -9.60 -1.07
N PHE A 113 6.61 -10.66 -0.31
CA PHE A 113 7.98 -11.15 -0.10
C PHE A 113 8.25 -12.40 -0.94
N ASN A 114 9.53 -12.73 -1.14
CA ASN A 114 9.92 -13.95 -1.88
C ASN A 114 9.45 -15.25 -1.21
N LYS A 115 9.30 -15.25 0.12
CA LYS A 115 8.84 -16.37 0.93
C LYS A 115 8.08 -15.83 2.14
N GLY A 116 6.85 -16.27 2.37
CA GLY A 116 6.07 -15.91 3.55
C GLY A 116 4.78 -15.17 3.24
N VAL A 117 4.26 -14.50 4.27
CA VAL A 117 2.95 -13.82 4.29
C VAL A 117 3.07 -12.42 3.72
N GLU A 118 2.04 -11.98 3.00
CA GLU A 118 1.94 -10.62 2.46
C GLU A 118 1.50 -9.63 3.55
N SER A 119 1.95 -8.39 3.45
CA SER A 119 1.43 -7.30 4.28
C SER A 119 0.51 -6.42 3.45
N ARG A 120 -0.55 -5.90 4.07
CA ARG A 120 -1.58 -5.10 3.41
C ARG A 120 -1.85 -3.83 4.22
N ASP A 121 -2.10 -2.76 3.50
CA ASP A 121 -2.41 -1.44 4.04
C ASP A 121 -3.50 -0.72 3.23
N LEU A 122 -4.18 0.24 3.88
CA LEU A 122 -5.34 0.98 3.36
C LEU A 122 -5.31 2.45 3.75
N ASP A 123 -5.28 3.32 2.73
CA ASP A 123 -5.29 4.77 2.92
C ASP A 123 -6.45 5.40 2.15
N ILE A 124 -7.38 6.01 2.87
CA ILE A 124 -8.50 6.71 2.26
C ILE A 124 -8.03 8.09 1.81
N ILE A 125 -8.42 8.49 0.60
CA ILE A 125 -8.23 9.84 0.10
C ILE A 125 -9.56 10.46 -0.30
N GLN A 126 -9.62 11.79 -0.24
CA GLN A 126 -10.74 12.58 -0.70
C GLN A 126 -10.39 13.29 -2.01
N ILE A 127 -11.22 13.08 -3.02
CA ILE A 127 -11.14 13.82 -4.28
C ILE A 127 -12.12 14.99 -4.23
N VAL A 128 -11.63 16.21 -4.47
CA VAL A 128 -12.42 17.44 -4.54
C VAL A 128 -12.29 18.08 -5.93
N GLN A 129 -13.29 18.85 -6.34
CA GLN A 129 -13.28 19.63 -7.59
C GLN A 129 -13.19 21.12 -7.26
#